data_AF-A0A535A1L8-F1
#
_entry.id   AF-A0A535A1L8-F1
#
_cell.length_a   1.000
_cell.length_b   1.000
_cell.length_c   1.000
_cell.angle_alpha   90.00
_cell.angle_beta   90.00
_cell.angle_gamma   90.00
#
_symmetry.space_group_name_H-M   'P 1'
#
loop_
_entity.id
_entity.type
_entity.pdbx_description
1 polymer ?
#
loop_
_entity_poly.entity_id
_entity_poly.type
_entity_poly.pdbx_seq_one_letter_code
_entity_poly.pdbx_strand_id
1 'polypeptide(L)'
;MRVGALTLGAALAVALLAVLFRAGHSLPANLAGTVVFVSDRDGTEALYWRRLPKDSARRLTQASEPVRDPAIAPDGLRVAFTMAGRIGIVTLPAGDVRMVTLGVDFRDATPAWLPDGKGLVVSGRRSSGETASLHL
;
A
#
# COMPACT_ATOMS: atom_id res chain seq x y z
N MET A 1 -55.01 -39.78 30.48
CA MET A 1 -53.74 -40.39 30.94
C MET A 1 -52.75 -40.28 29.78
N ARG A 2 -51.55 -39.69 29.87
CA ARG A 2 -50.64 -39.41 30.98
C ARG A 2 -50.01 -38.01 30.80
N VAL A 3 -49.70 -37.38 31.93
CA VAL A 3 -48.93 -36.13 32.07
C VAL A 3 -47.44 -36.43 31.96
N GLY A 4 -46.65 -35.48 31.49
CA GLY A 4 -45.19 -35.47 31.62
C GLY A 4 -44.60 -34.12 31.25
N ALA A 5 -44.48 -33.22 32.22
CA ALA A 5 -43.64 -32.03 32.15
C ALA A 5 -42.24 -32.37 32.66
N LEU A 6 -41.20 -31.87 31.99
CA LEU A 6 -39.88 -31.68 32.59
C LEU A 6 -39.18 -30.48 31.93
N THR A 7 -38.78 -29.57 32.80
CA THR A 7 -38.13 -28.30 32.54
C THR A 7 -36.60 -28.43 32.49
N LEU A 8 -36.01 -27.41 31.85
CA LEU A 8 -34.68 -26.82 32.06
C LEU A 8 -33.46 -27.36 31.29
N GLY A 9 -32.81 -26.43 30.59
CA GLY A 9 -31.48 -26.59 30.02
C GLY A 9 -31.12 -25.38 29.13
N ALA A 10 -30.90 -24.22 29.74
CA ALA A 10 -30.30 -23.09 29.04
C ALA A 10 -28.85 -23.45 28.65
N ALA A 11 -28.52 -23.32 27.38
CA ALA A 11 -27.13 -23.21 26.93
C ALA A 11 -27.01 -21.92 26.11
N LEU A 12 -26.59 -20.87 26.81
CA LEU A 12 -26.13 -19.62 26.23
C LEU A 12 -24.84 -19.93 25.42
N ALA A 13 -24.97 -20.15 24.12
CA ALA A 13 -23.80 -20.25 23.25
C ALA A 13 -23.33 -18.83 22.90
N VAL A 14 -22.21 -18.49 23.52
CA VAL A 14 -21.40 -17.28 23.42
C VAL A 14 -21.18 -16.82 21.98
N ALA A 15 -21.20 -15.49 21.83
CA ALA A 15 -20.87 -14.70 20.66
C ALA A 15 -19.81 -15.28 19.72
N LEU A 16 -20.09 -15.20 18.43
CA LEU A 16 -19.07 -14.78 17.48
C LEU A 16 -19.70 -13.75 16.56
N LEU A 17 -19.36 -12.48 16.80
CA LEU A 17 -19.53 -11.41 15.83
C LEU A 17 -18.77 -11.88 14.58
N ALA A 18 -19.49 -12.35 13.56
CA ALA A 18 -18.89 -12.53 12.25
C ALA A 18 -18.53 -11.12 11.76
N VAL A 19 -17.31 -10.68 12.10
CA VAL A 19 -16.66 -9.60 11.37
C VAL A 19 -16.66 -10.10 9.94
N LEU A 20 -17.49 -9.49 9.10
CA LEU A 20 -17.47 -9.73 7.67
C LEU A 20 -16.06 -9.39 7.20
N PHE A 21 -15.20 -10.40 7.11
CA PHE A 21 -14.01 -10.35 6.27
C PHE A 21 -14.55 -10.18 4.84
N ARG A 22 -14.76 -8.93 4.47
CA ARG A 22 -15.18 -8.57 3.12
C ARG A 22 -14.01 -8.91 2.21
N ALA A 23 -14.13 -10.07 1.56
CA ALA A 23 -13.26 -10.66 0.55
C ALA A 23 -11.79 -10.23 0.66
N GLY A 24 -10.94 -11.13 1.16
CA GLY A 24 -9.51 -11.03 0.94
C GLY A 24 -9.27 -10.76 -0.54
N HIS A 25 -8.72 -9.59 -0.84
CA HIS A 25 -8.27 -9.28 -2.18
C HIS A 25 -7.12 -10.24 -2.43
N SER A 26 -7.41 -11.39 -3.05
CA SER A 26 -6.37 -12.13 -3.73
C SER A 26 -5.75 -11.11 -4.69
N LEU A 27 -4.46 -10.80 -4.49
CA LEU A 27 -3.72 -10.01 -5.46
C LEU A 27 -4.07 -10.56 -6.85
N PRO A 28 -4.39 -9.70 -7.82
CA PRO A 28 -4.61 -10.16 -9.19
C PRO A 28 -3.55 -11.20 -9.54
N ALA A 29 -3.93 -12.34 -10.11
CA ALA A 29 -3.00 -13.48 -10.27
C ALA A 29 -1.69 -13.10 -11.00
N ASN A 30 -1.73 -12.03 -11.79
CA ASN A 30 -0.60 -11.39 -12.47
C ASN A 30 0.36 -10.60 -11.54
N LEU A 31 0.08 -10.48 -10.24
CA LEU A 31 0.84 -9.68 -9.27
C LEU A 31 1.18 -10.43 -7.98
N ALA A 32 0.73 -11.69 -7.82
CA ALA A 32 1.19 -12.56 -6.74
C ALA A 32 2.72 -12.73 -6.82
N GLY A 33 3.40 -12.48 -5.70
CA GLY A 33 4.87 -12.55 -5.62
C GLY A 33 5.61 -11.34 -6.19
N THR A 34 4.94 -10.22 -6.46
CA THR A 34 5.61 -8.96 -6.83
C THR A 34 6.28 -8.33 -5.62
N VAL A 35 7.55 -7.97 -5.79
CA VAL A 35 8.31 -7.14 -4.83
C VAL A 35 8.74 -5.87 -5.53
N VAL A 36 8.53 -4.73 -4.85
CA VAL A 36 9.06 -3.43 -5.24
C VAL A 36 10.07 -2.99 -4.19
N PHE A 37 11.21 -2.50 -4.63
CA PHE A 37 12.32 -2.16 -3.73
C PHE A 37 13.16 -1.03 -4.32
N VAL A 38 13.92 -0.35 -3.45
CA VAL A 38 14.87 0.69 -3.84
C VAL A 38 16.25 0.06 -4.04
N SER A 39 16.98 0.45 -5.08
CA SER A 39 18.37 0.07 -5.29
C SER A 39 19.13 1.18 -6.02
N ASP A 40 20.40 1.33 -5.70
CA ASP A 40 21.37 2.27 -6.28
C ASP A 40 22.26 1.62 -7.35
N ARG A 41 21.97 0.38 -7.77
CA ARG A 41 22.82 -0.41 -8.67
C ARG A 41 23.16 0.24 -10.01
N ASP A 42 22.34 1.20 -10.44
CA ASP A 42 22.51 1.96 -11.68
C ASP A 42 22.96 3.42 -11.41
N GLY A 43 23.56 3.67 -10.23
CA GLY A 43 24.21 4.94 -9.85
C GLY A 43 23.37 5.87 -8.97
N THR A 44 22.06 5.99 -9.22
CA THR A 44 21.12 6.75 -8.38
C THR A 44 20.01 5.83 -7.90
N GLU A 45 19.58 6.02 -6.66
CA GLU A 45 18.49 5.25 -6.08
C GLU A 45 17.23 5.35 -6.92
N ALA A 46 16.78 4.18 -7.38
CA ALA A 46 15.61 4.03 -8.22
C ALA A 46 14.74 2.91 -7.66
N LEU A 47 13.46 2.95 -8.03
CA LEU A 47 12.55 1.83 -7.80
C LEU A 47 12.86 0.72 -8.79
N TYR A 48 12.83 -0.50 -8.28
CA TYR A 48 12.88 -1.73 -9.06
C TYR A 48 11.70 -2.59 -8.68
N TRP A 49 11.27 -3.41 -9.62
CA TRP A 49 10.26 -4.41 -9.36
C TRP A 49 10.66 -5.76 -9.97
N ARG A 50 10.19 -6.85 -9.36
CA ARG A 50 10.26 -8.19 -9.93
C ARG A 50 9.14 -9.08 -9.42
N ARG A 51 8.83 -10.11 -10.19
CA ARG A 51 8.05 -11.24 -9.72
C ARG A 51 8.97 -12.35 -9.21
N LEU A 52 8.70 -12.85 -8.01
CA LEU A 52 9.40 -13.98 -7.44
C LEU A 52 8.73 -15.31 -7.83
N PRO A 53 9.51 -16.40 -7.98
CA PRO A 53 10.98 -16.45 -7.95
C PRO A 53 11.63 -16.18 -9.33
N LYS A 54 10.83 -16.14 -10.41
CA LYS A 54 11.31 -16.36 -11.78
C LYS A 54 11.90 -15.13 -12.48
N ASP A 55 11.45 -13.92 -12.16
CA ASP A 55 11.78 -12.73 -12.97
C ASP A 55 12.97 -11.96 -12.40
N SER A 56 13.88 -11.49 -13.25
CA SER A 56 14.92 -10.53 -12.88
C SER A 56 14.32 -9.16 -12.52
N ALA A 57 15.01 -8.42 -11.66
CA ALA A 57 14.64 -7.05 -11.30
C ALA A 57 14.71 -6.12 -12.51
N ARG A 58 13.67 -5.28 -12.66
CA ARG A 58 13.56 -4.26 -13.69
C ARG A 58 13.46 -2.89 -13.04
N ARG A 59 14.23 -1.92 -13.55
CA ARG A 59 14.14 -0.53 -13.10
C ARG A 59 12.78 0.06 -13.50
N LEU A 60 12.11 0.69 -12.55
CA LEU A 60 10.78 1.26 -12.70
C LEU A 60 10.80 2.77 -12.89
N THR A 61 11.77 3.47 -12.31
CA THR A 61 11.85 4.93 -12.37
C THR A 61 13.14 5.39 -13.04
N GLN A 62 13.02 6.26 -14.05
CA GLN A 62 14.14 6.98 -14.67
C GLN A 62 14.23 8.38 -14.04
N ALA A 63 14.50 8.44 -12.73
CA ALA A 63 14.58 9.70 -11.99
C ALA A 63 16.01 10.24 -11.98
N SER A 64 16.15 11.57 -12.06
CA SER A 64 17.42 12.29 -11.83
C SER A 64 17.72 12.47 -10.33
N GLU A 65 16.72 12.27 -9.48
CA GLU A 65 16.79 12.42 -8.03
C GLU A 65 16.57 11.06 -7.35
N PRO A 66 17.15 10.84 -6.15
CA PRO A 66 16.91 9.64 -5.37
C PRO A 66 15.42 9.44 -5.05
N VAL A 67 14.93 8.22 -5.27
CA VAL A 67 13.58 7.82 -4.87
C VAL A 67 13.61 6.93 -3.62
N ARG A 68 12.62 7.10 -2.74
CA ARG A 68 12.52 6.37 -1.46
C ARG A 68 11.08 5.96 -1.16
N ASP A 69 10.91 5.20 -0.07
CA ASP A 69 9.63 4.90 0.58
C ASP A 69 8.53 4.35 -0.35
N PRO A 70 8.79 3.25 -1.10
CA PRO A 70 7.79 2.68 -1.99
C PRO A 70 6.60 2.09 -1.23
N ALA A 71 5.39 2.43 -1.66
CA ALA A 71 4.14 1.86 -1.19
C ALA A 71 3.30 1.35 -2.36
N ILE A 72 3.07 0.04 -2.41
CA ILE A 72 2.24 -0.59 -3.44
C ILE A 72 0.76 -0.37 -3.11
N ALA A 73 -0.03 0.04 -4.09
CA ALA A 73 -1.48 0.21 -3.96
C ALA A 73 -2.20 -1.14 -3.80
N PRO A 74 -3.41 -1.17 -3.21
CA PRO A 74 -4.19 -2.40 -3.10
C PRO A 74 -4.52 -3.08 -4.44
N ASP A 75 -4.58 -2.31 -5.53
CA ASP A 75 -4.74 -2.84 -6.90
C ASP A 75 -3.49 -3.56 -7.42
N GLY A 76 -2.35 -3.36 -6.75
CA GLY A 76 -1.03 -3.89 -7.08
C GLY A 76 -0.43 -3.35 -8.39
N LEU A 77 -1.08 -2.37 -9.02
CA LEU A 77 -0.66 -1.78 -10.29
C LEU A 77 0.00 -0.41 -10.10
N ARG A 78 -0.17 0.24 -8.95
CA ARG A 78 0.42 1.55 -8.67
C ARG A 78 1.38 1.47 -7.49
N VAL A 79 2.46 2.26 -7.56
CA VAL A 79 3.43 2.43 -6.50
C VAL A 79 3.57 3.92 -6.20
N ALA A 80 3.27 4.32 -4.97
CA ALA A 80 3.60 5.65 -4.48
C ALA A 80 5.03 5.63 -3.94
N PHE A 81 5.73 6.76 -4.04
CA PHE A 81 7.10 6.91 -3.57
C PHE A 81 7.42 8.36 -3.26
N THR A 82 8.54 8.60 -2.60
CA THR A 82 9.07 9.94 -2.36
C THR A 82 10.24 10.23 -3.27
N MET A 83 10.34 11.48 -3.75
CA MET A 83 11.44 11.95 -4.59
C MET A 83 11.66 13.44 -4.32
N ALA A 84 12.85 13.80 -3.81
CA ALA A 84 13.20 15.19 -3.48
C ALA A 84 12.11 15.93 -2.66
N GLY A 85 11.53 15.27 -1.64
CA GLY A 85 10.50 15.83 -0.76
C GLY A 85 9.10 15.98 -1.40
N ARG A 86 8.90 15.37 -2.57
CA ARG A 86 7.61 15.30 -3.27
C ARG A 86 7.08 13.87 -3.27
N ILE A 87 5.77 13.71 -3.48
CA ILE A 87 5.15 12.39 -3.65
C ILE A 87 4.94 12.11 -5.14
N GLY A 88 5.47 10.98 -5.58
CA GLY A 88 5.31 10.44 -6.92
C GLY A 88 4.44 9.18 -6.91
N ILE A 89 3.83 8.88 -8.05
CA ILE A 89 3.15 7.62 -8.32
C ILE A 89 3.65 7.09 -9.66
N VAL A 90 4.01 5.82 -9.70
CA VAL A 90 4.37 5.10 -10.92
C VAL A 90 3.48 3.88 -11.10
N THR A 91 3.18 3.54 -12.35
CA THR A 91 2.36 2.37 -12.69
C THR A 91 3.26 1.15 -12.93
N LEU A 92 2.78 -0.06 -12.71
CA LEU A 92 3.45 -1.32 -13.07
C LEU A 92 2.78 -1.90 -14.32
N PRO A 93 3.52 -2.64 -15.18
CA PRO A 93 4.97 -2.87 -15.14
C PRO A 93 5.79 -1.71 -15.75
N ALA A 94 5.12 -0.72 -16.35
CA ALA A 94 5.72 0.35 -17.14
C ALA A 94 5.88 1.64 -16.34
N GLY A 95 7.09 2.22 -16.35
CA GLY A 95 7.58 3.25 -15.44
C GLY A 95 7.04 4.68 -15.58
N ASP A 96 5.77 4.85 -15.93
CA ASP A 96 5.17 6.19 -16.11
C ASP A 96 5.00 6.87 -14.75
N VAL A 97 5.93 7.77 -14.43
CA VAL A 97 5.95 8.56 -13.20
C VAL A 97 5.07 9.80 -13.35
N ARG A 98 4.16 10.00 -12.39
CA ARG A 98 3.51 11.30 -12.16
C ARG A 98 3.78 11.80 -10.75
N MET A 99 4.09 13.09 -10.62
CA MET A 99 4.15 13.73 -9.30
C MET A 99 2.75 14.20 -8.91
N VAL A 100 2.37 13.96 -7.65
CA VAL A 100 1.03 14.32 -7.13
C VAL A 100 1.06 15.46 -6.12
N THR A 101 2.26 15.94 -5.74
CA THR A 101 2.43 17.18 -4.99
C THR A 101 2.93 18.31 -5.88
N LEU A 102 2.46 19.53 -5.59
CA LEU A 102 2.77 20.74 -6.33
C LEU A 102 4.06 21.43 -5.82
N GLY A 103 4.55 21.08 -4.62
CA GLY A 103 5.77 21.63 -4.02
C GLY A 103 6.63 20.61 -3.29
N VAL A 104 7.80 21.06 -2.82
CA VAL A 104 8.66 20.31 -1.88
C VAL A 104 8.04 20.46 -0.49
N ASP A 105 7.10 19.58 -0.22
CA ASP A 105 6.20 19.74 0.92
C ASP A 105 6.68 18.95 2.13
N PHE A 106 7.59 17.98 1.96
CA PHE A 106 7.92 17.03 3.00
C PHE A 106 9.43 16.80 3.19
N ARG A 107 9.84 16.66 4.46
CA ARG A 107 11.04 15.93 4.88
C ARG A 107 10.61 14.59 5.46
N ASP A 108 11.32 13.54 5.06
CA ASP A 108 11.11 12.16 5.53
C ASP A 108 9.65 11.69 5.37
N ALA A 109 9.07 11.95 4.19
CA ALA A 109 7.70 11.53 3.89
C ALA A 109 7.60 10.01 3.74
N THR A 110 6.49 9.45 4.20
CA THR A 110 6.13 8.04 4.07
C THR A 110 4.70 7.95 3.54
N PRO A 111 4.50 7.70 2.24
CA PRO A 111 3.18 7.52 1.67
C PRO A 111 2.62 6.12 2.00
N ALA A 112 1.31 6.04 2.16
CA ALA A 112 0.55 4.81 2.29
C ALA A 112 -0.78 4.93 1.53
N TRP A 113 -1.25 3.86 0.92
CA TRP A 113 -2.52 3.85 0.20
C TRP A 113 -3.70 3.61 1.12
N LEU A 114 -4.82 4.27 0.83
CA LEU A 114 -6.10 3.90 1.41
C LEU A 114 -6.50 2.49 0.96
N PRO A 115 -7.29 1.74 1.75
CA PRO A 115 -7.71 0.37 1.40
C PRO A 115 -8.47 0.27 0.07
N ASP A 116 -9.14 1.33 -0.36
CA ASP A 116 -9.85 1.39 -1.64
C ASP A 116 -8.94 1.80 -2.82
N GLY A 117 -7.68 2.14 -2.55
CA GLY A 117 -6.69 2.58 -3.53
C GLY A 117 -7.00 3.93 -4.19
N LYS A 118 -8.00 4.68 -3.71
CA LYS A 118 -8.40 5.95 -4.34
C LYS A 118 -7.58 7.13 -3.85
N GLY A 119 -7.04 7.04 -2.64
CA GLY A 119 -6.24 8.08 -2.03
C GLY A 119 -4.95 7.58 -1.40
N LEU A 120 -4.12 8.55 -1.05
CA LEU A 120 -2.91 8.36 -0.24
C LEU A 120 -3.10 9.03 1.12
N VAL A 121 -2.50 8.45 2.15
CA VAL A 121 -2.11 9.14 3.38
C VAL A 121 -0.61 9.34 3.31
N VAL A 122 -0.15 10.53 3.65
CA VAL A 122 1.29 10.83 3.74
C VAL A 122 1.57 11.26 5.15
N SER A 123 2.51 10.61 5.83
CA SER A 123 3.10 11.13 7.06
C SER A 123 4.46 11.73 6.77
N GLY A 124 4.78 12.85 7.41
CA GLY A 124 6.09 13.47 7.27
C GLY A 124 6.15 14.79 8.03
N ARG A 125 7.33 15.41 8.03
CA ARG A 125 7.49 16.78 8.54
C ARG A 125 7.31 17.73 7.38
N ARG A 126 6.35 18.66 7.46
CA ARG A 126 6.34 19.77 6.51
C ARG A 126 7.58 20.62 6.68
N SER A 127 8.00 21.27 5.60
CA SER A 127 9.06 22.28 5.66
C SER A 127 8.73 23.43 6.63
N SER A 128 7.44 23.66 6.92
CA SER A 128 6.94 24.60 7.94
C SER A 128 7.05 24.11 9.39
N GLY A 129 7.41 22.85 9.63
CA GLY A 129 7.56 22.26 10.98
C GLY A 129 6.31 21.52 11.52
N GLU A 130 5.18 21.56 10.83
CA GLU A 130 3.97 20.83 11.21
C GLU A 130 3.95 19.39 10.67
N THR A 131 3.38 18.45 11.44
CA THR A 131 3.01 17.14 10.92
C THR A 131 1.87 17.33 9.91
N ALA A 132 2.05 16.84 8.69
CA ALA A 132 1.01 16.90 7.68
C ALA A 132 0.53 15.50 7.32
N SER A 133 -0.79 15.34 7.33
CA SER A 133 -1.50 14.30 6.59
C SER A 133 -2.10 14.92 5.33
N LEU A 134 -1.75 14.37 4.17
CA LEU A 134 -2.45 14.68 2.92
C LEU A 134 -3.36 13.50 2.59
N HIS A 135 -4.63 13.78 2.34
CA HIS A 135 -5.60 12.86 1.76
C HIS A 135 -5.92 13.37 0.36
N LEU A 136 -5.58 12.60 -0.67
CA LEU A 136 -5.95 12.85 -2.07
C LEU A 136 -7.19 12.04 -2.45
#